data_AF-A0A7C0UF13-F1
#
_entry.id   AF-A0A7C0UF13-F1
#
_cell.length_a   1.000
_cell.length_b   1.000
_cell.length_c   1.000
_cell.angle_alpha   90.00
_cell.angle_beta   90.00
_cell.angle_gamma   90.00
#
_symmetry.space_group_name_H-M   'P 1'
#
loop_
_entity.id
_entity.type
_entity.pdbx_description
1 polymer ?
#
loop_
_entity_poly.entity_id
_entity_poly.type
_entity_poly.pdbx_seq_one_letter_code
_entity_poly.pdbx_strand_id
1 'polypeptide(L)'
;MAKKLDDKEVYELLKRLWEQKIKPHMLFLLLKTHEDGNFHRGKQLVDQGYDLTEVYDGIEILVAKGDLTRSGKKTKITAKGQRVLKLVDAVIESASKIIIT
;
A
#
# COMPACT_ATOMS: atom_id res chain seq x y z
N MET A 1 10.84 7.27 23.48
CA MET A 1 10.64 8.42 22.58
C MET A 1 11.06 8.01 21.19
N ALA A 2 10.18 8.16 20.18
CA ALA A 2 10.55 7.88 18.80
C ALA A 2 11.55 8.95 18.32
N LYS A 3 12.62 8.53 17.64
CA LYS A 3 13.61 9.45 17.05
C LYS A 3 12.88 10.45 16.13
N LYS A 4 13.20 11.74 16.27
CA LYS A 4 12.81 12.78 15.30
C LYS A 4 13.78 12.66 14.13
N LEU A 5 13.26 12.45 12.93
CA LEU A 5 14.06 12.37 11.72
C LEU A 5 14.51 13.78 11.33
N ASP A 6 15.71 13.89 10.76
CA ASP A 6 16.16 15.13 10.15
C ASP A 6 15.57 15.34 8.74
N ASP A 7 15.68 16.56 8.21
CA ASP A 7 15.08 16.92 6.91
C ASP A 7 15.60 16.05 5.76
N LYS A 8 16.87 15.61 5.83
CA LYS A 8 17.48 14.75 4.82
C LYS A 8 16.92 13.33 4.89
N GLU A 9 16.74 12.79 6.10
CA GLU A 9 16.11 11.50 6.34
C GLU A 9 14.66 11.49 5.82
N VAL A 10 13.90 12.58 6.04
CA VAL A 10 12.53 12.72 5.53
C VAL A 10 12.51 12.77 4.00
N TYR A 11 13.39 13.56 3.38
CA TYR A 11 13.48 13.65 1.93
C TYR A 11 13.77 12.28 1.28
N GLU A 12 14.73 11.51 1.81
CA GLU A 12 15.06 10.18 1.29
C GLU A 12 13.91 9.18 1.45
N LEU A 13 13.15 9.25 2.54
CA LEU A 13 11.95 8.42 2.73
C LEU A 13 10.86 8.74 1.71
N LEU A 14 10.56 10.03 1.51
CA LEU A 14 9.57 10.47 0.51
C LEU A 14 9.98 10.06 -0.91
N LYS A 15 11.26 10.21 -1.23
CA LYS A 15 11.83 9.79 -2.53
C LYS A 15 11.65 8.29 -2.75
N ARG A 16 11.99 7.44 -1.77
CA ARG A 16 11.81 5.98 -1.87
C ARG A 16 10.36 5.58 -2.06
N LEU A 17 9.43 6.30 -1.41
CA LEU A 17 7.98 6.07 -1.58
C LEU A 17 7.53 6.46 -2.99
N TRP A 18 7.97 7.63 -3.47
CA TRP A 18 7.70 8.09 -4.83
C TRP A 18 8.18 7.11 -5.90
N GLU A 19 9.38 6.56 -5.72
CA GLU A 19 9.99 5.56 -6.60
C GLU A 19 9.17 4.25 -6.69
N GLN A 20 8.30 3.96 -5.72
CA GLN A 20 7.40 2.80 -5.82
C GLN A 20 6.35 2.96 -6.93
N LYS A 21 6.09 4.19 -7.42
CA LYS A 21 5.07 4.48 -8.46
C LYS A 21 3.72 3.84 -8.13
N ILE A 22 3.25 4.03 -6.90
CA ILE A 22 1.98 3.49 -6.41
C ILE A 22 0.93 4.59 -6.48
N LYS A 23 -0.15 4.34 -7.23
CA LYS A 23 -1.32 5.23 -7.26
C LYS A 23 -2.16 5.06 -5.99
N PRO A 24 -2.92 6.08 -5.56
CA PRO A 24 -3.70 6.01 -4.33
C PRO A 24 -4.62 4.78 -4.23
N HIS A 25 -5.37 4.45 -5.29
CA HIS A 25 -6.24 3.25 -5.30
C HIS A 25 -5.46 1.93 -5.14
N MET A 26 -4.25 1.83 -5.69
CA MET A 26 -3.40 0.65 -5.52
C MET A 26 -2.88 0.53 -4.09
N LEU A 27 -2.51 1.65 -3.45
CA LEU A 27 -2.11 1.64 -2.05
C LEU A 27 -3.28 1.18 -1.15
N PHE A 28 -4.49 1.66 -1.43
CA PHE A 28 -5.70 1.23 -0.74
C PHE A 28 -5.95 -0.27 -0.88
N LEU A 29 -5.83 -0.83 -2.09
CA LEU A 29 -5.96 -2.27 -2.33
C LEU A 29 -4.91 -3.10 -1.58
N LEU A 30 -3.66 -2.61 -1.51
CA LEU A 30 -2.58 -3.26 -0.78
C LEU A 30 -2.86 -3.29 0.74
N LEU A 31 -3.35 -2.17 1.30
CA LEU A 31 -3.77 -2.07 2.70
C LEU A 31 -4.93 -3.02 3.01
N LYS A 32 -5.99 -3.02 2.20
CA LYS A 32 -7.14 -3.92 2.40
C LYS A 32 -6.77 -5.39 2.29
N THR A 33 -5.85 -5.72 1.40
CA THR A 33 -5.35 -7.11 1.28
C THR A 33 -4.55 -7.54 2.51
N HIS A 34 -3.82 -6.61 3.15
CA HIS A 34 -3.10 -6.88 4.40
C HIS A 34 -4.05 -7.09 5.58
N GLU A 35 -5.09 -6.24 5.71
CA GLU A 35 -6.08 -6.30 6.80
C GLU A 35 -6.92 -7.57 6.78
N ASP A 36 -7.46 -7.96 5.62
CA ASP A 36 -8.46 -9.04 5.56
C ASP A 36 -7.88 -10.46 5.66
N GLY A 37 -6.62 -10.66 5.23
CA GLY A 37 -6.01 -12.00 5.06
C GLY A 37 -6.72 -12.94 4.06
N ASN A 38 -7.93 -12.59 3.62
CA ASN A 38 -8.87 -13.34 2.79
C ASN A 38 -9.47 -12.45 1.69
N PHE A 39 -8.68 -11.54 1.13
CA PHE A 39 -9.13 -10.62 0.09
C PHE A 39 -9.56 -11.39 -1.18
N HIS A 40 -10.88 -11.51 -1.43
CA HIS A 40 -11.46 -12.26 -2.54
C HIS A 40 -11.41 -11.47 -3.85
N ARG A 41 -10.19 -11.17 -4.33
CA ARG A 41 -9.94 -10.43 -5.58
C ARG A 41 -10.74 -9.12 -5.65
N GLY A 42 -10.92 -8.42 -4.53
CA GLY A 42 -11.62 -7.14 -4.49
C GLY A 42 -13.13 -7.19 -4.69
N LYS A 43 -13.77 -8.38 -4.78
CA LYS A 43 -15.24 -8.48 -4.95
C LYS A 43 -16.00 -7.66 -3.90
N GLN A 44 -15.59 -7.77 -2.65
CA GLN A 44 -16.18 -7.02 -1.54
C GLN A 44 -16.11 -5.49 -1.71
N LEU A 45 -15.09 -4.96 -2.40
CA LEU A 45 -14.98 -3.54 -2.69
C LEU A 45 -15.93 -3.15 -3.83
N VAL A 46 -16.02 -3.98 -4.87
CA VAL A 46 -17.01 -3.78 -5.94
C VAL A 46 -18.44 -3.81 -5.36
N ASP A 47 -18.73 -4.75 -4.46
CA ASP A 47 -20.03 -4.84 -3.77
C ASP A 47 -20.32 -3.59 -2.89
N GLN A 48 -19.28 -2.86 -2.47
CA GLN A 48 -19.39 -1.58 -1.74
C GLN A 48 -19.51 -0.36 -2.67
N GLY A 49 -19.55 -0.55 -3.99
CA GLY A 49 -19.70 0.52 -4.98
C GLY A 49 -18.39 1.12 -5.50
N TYR A 50 -17.24 0.50 -5.22
CA TYR A 50 -15.98 0.90 -5.86
C TYR A 50 -15.98 0.51 -7.34
N ASP A 51 -15.30 1.30 -8.18
CA ASP A 51 -15.23 1.04 -9.61
C ASP A 51 -14.59 -0.34 -9.89
N LEU A 52 -15.31 -1.14 -10.68
CA LEU A 52 -14.92 -2.50 -10.98
C LEU A 52 -13.58 -2.57 -11.71
N THR A 53 -13.36 -1.65 -12.66
CA THR A 53 -12.16 -1.61 -13.50
C THR A 53 -10.96 -1.20 -12.65
N GLU A 54 -11.10 -0.15 -11.84
CA GLU A 54 -10.02 0.31 -10.95
C GLU A 54 -9.60 -0.76 -9.93
N VAL A 55 -10.57 -1.49 -9.37
CA VAL A 55 -10.29 -2.57 -8.40
C VAL A 55 -9.55 -3.72 -9.08
N TYR A 56 -10.06 -4.23 -10.21
CA TYR A 56 -9.44 -5.37 -10.87
C TYR A 56 -8.09 -5.03 -11.50
N ASP A 57 -8.00 -3.92 -12.25
CA ASP A 57 -6.74 -3.48 -12.85
C ASP A 57 -5.70 -3.15 -11.77
N GLY A 58 -6.13 -2.53 -10.68
CA GLY A 58 -5.25 -2.25 -9.53
C GLY A 58 -4.66 -3.54 -8.94
N ILE A 59 -5.47 -4.59 -8.77
CA ILE A 59 -5.00 -5.90 -8.31
C ILE A 59 -4.03 -6.52 -9.32
N GLU A 60 -4.35 -6.49 -10.62
CA GLU A 60 -3.47 -7.05 -11.66
C GLU A 60 -2.12 -6.35 -11.69
N ILE A 61 -2.11 -5.02 -11.60
CA ILE A 61 -0.87 -4.24 -11.57
C ILE A 61 -0.06 -4.59 -10.32
N LEU A 62 -0.68 -4.70 -9.14
CA LEU A 62 0.01 -5.07 -7.90
C LEU A 62 0.57 -6.50 -7.93
N VAL A 63 -0.13 -7.43 -8.58
CA VAL A 63 0.36 -8.79 -8.82
C VAL A 63 1.54 -8.78 -9.79
N ALA A 64 1.44 -8.04 -10.91
CA ALA A 64 2.53 -7.90 -11.88
C ALA A 64 3.78 -7.25 -11.26
N LYS A 65 3.59 -6.31 -10.34
CA LYS A 65 4.68 -5.71 -9.56
C LYS A 65 5.23 -6.65 -8.47
N GLY A 66 4.55 -7.75 -8.17
CA GLY A 66 4.93 -8.72 -7.14
C GLY A 66 4.65 -8.25 -5.71
N ASP A 67 3.84 -7.19 -5.53
CA ASP A 67 3.41 -6.71 -4.22
C ASP A 67 2.29 -7.58 -3.66
N LEU A 68 1.49 -8.16 -4.56
CA LEU A 68 0.46 -9.15 -4.27
C LEU A 68 0.75 -10.48 -5.00
N THR A 69 0.16 -11.56 -4.51
CA THR A 69 0.16 -12.87 -5.18
C THR A 69 -1.23 -13.50 -5.15
N ARG A 70 -1.53 -14.33 -6.14
CA ARG A 70 -2.80 -15.06 -6.22
C ARG A 70 -2.66 -16.42 -5.55
N SER A 71 -3.65 -16.77 -4.73
CA SER A 71 -3.77 -18.08 -4.08
C SER A 71 -5.21 -18.57 -4.29
N GLY A 72 -5.43 -19.29 -5.40
CA GLY A 72 -6.77 -19.68 -5.84
C GLY A 72 -7.66 -18.46 -6.11
N LYS A 73 -8.81 -18.39 -5.40
CA LYS A 73 -9.76 -17.26 -5.48
C LYS A 73 -9.37 -16.07 -4.59
N LYS A 74 -8.28 -16.17 -3.84
CA LYS A 74 -7.81 -15.12 -2.91
C LYS A 74 -6.58 -14.41 -3.46
N THR A 75 -6.40 -13.18 -3.01
CA THR A 75 -5.17 -12.41 -3.19
C THR A 75 -4.51 -12.24 -1.83
N LYS A 76 -3.19 -12.39 -1.78
CA LYS A 76 -2.38 -12.26 -0.57
C LYS A 76 -1.27 -11.25 -0.76
N ILE A 77 -0.89 -10.56 0.31
CA ILE A 77 0.27 -9.70 0.31
C ILE A 77 1.56 -10.52 0.30
N THR A 78 2.56 -10.09 -0.48
CA THR A 78 3.88 -10.71 -0.50
C THR A 78 4.82 -10.05 0.50
N ALA A 79 6.00 -10.64 0.73
CA ALA A 79 7.06 -9.99 1.50
C ALA A 79 7.49 -8.64 0.89
N LYS A 80 7.38 -8.48 -0.44
CA LYS A 80 7.63 -7.20 -1.11
C LYS A 80 6.53 -6.19 -0.78
N GLY A 81 5.26 -6.56 -0.93
CA GLY A 81 4.12 -5.70 -0.55
C GLY A 81 4.17 -5.28 0.91
N GLN A 82 4.58 -6.17 1.82
CA GLN A 82 4.73 -5.82 3.24
C GLN A 82 5.82 -4.76 3.47
N ARG A 83 6.92 -4.80 2.70
CA ARG A 83 7.97 -3.76 2.77
C ARG A 83 7.47 -2.42 2.27
N VAL A 84 6.64 -2.40 1.23
CA VAL A 84 5.97 -1.19 0.76
C VAL A 84 5.07 -0.60 1.85
N LEU A 85 4.26 -1.41 2.52
CA LEU A 85 3.40 -0.92 3.60
C LEU A 85 4.21 -0.37 4.78
N LYS A 86 5.33 -1.00 5.15
CA LYS A 86 6.25 -0.46 6.17
C LYS A 86 6.85 0.89 5.77
N LEU A 87 7.16 1.08 4.49
CA LEU A 87 7.65 2.36 3.98
C LEU A 87 6.57 3.44 4.07
N VAL A 88 5.33 3.09 3.72
CA VAL A 88 4.17 3.99 3.83
C VAL A 88 3.94 4.39 5.29
N ASP A 89 3.94 3.43 6.21
CA ASP A 89 3.77 3.67 7.64
C ASP A 89 4.85 4.61 8.20
N ALA A 90 6.12 4.36 7.86
CA ALA A 90 7.24 5.23 8.25
C ALA A 90 7.07 6.67 7.72
N VAL A 91 6.59 6.83 6.48
CA VAL A 91 6.34 8.16 5.90
C VAL A 91 5.18 8.87 6.63
N ILE A 92 4.08 8.17 6.94
CA ILE A 92 2.95 8.73 7.68
C ILE A 92 3.37 9.17 9.08
N GLU A 93 4.14 8.32 9.79
CA GLU A 93 4.67 8.65 11.12
C GLU A 93 5.57 9.89 11.06
N SER A 94 6.43 9.98 10.04
CA SER A 94 7.33 11.11 9.82
C SER A 94 6.56 12.41 9.52
N ALA A 95 5.59 12.35 8.61
CA ALA A 95 4.77 13.50 8.24
C ALA A 95 3.94 14.01 9.42
N SER A 96 3.38 13.10 10.23
CA SER A 96 2.60 13.46 11.43
C SER A 96 3.45 14.23 12.44
N LYS A 97 4.74 13.90 12.58
CA LYS A 97 5.68 14.64 13.44
C LYS A 97 6.04 16.04 12.94
N ILE A 98 5.83 16.33 11.65
CA ILE A 98 6.09 17.65 11.06
C ILE A 98 4.85 18.53 11.17
N ILE A 99 3.67 17.99 10.83
CA ILE A 99 2.40 18.74 10.75
C ILE A 99 1.86 19.14 12.13
N ILE A 100 2.07 18.31 13.16
CA ILE A 100 1.53 18.54 14.52
C ILE A 100 2.49 19.41 15.37
N THR A 101 3.53 19.97 14.74
CA THR A 101 4.42 20.98 15.38
C THR A 101 3.91 22.38 15.11
#